data_AF-A0A9X3KF06-F1
#
_entry.id   AF-A0A9X3KF06-F1
#
_cell.length_a   1.000
_cell.length_b   1.000
_cell.length_c   1.000
_cell.angle_alpha   90.00
_cell.angle_beta   90.00
_cell.angle_gamma   90.00
#
_symmetry.space_group_name_H-M   'P 1'
#
loop_
_entity.id
_entity.type
_entity.pdbx_description
1 polymer ?
#
loop_
_entity_poly.entity_id
_entity_poly.type
_entity_poly.pdbx_seq_one_letter_code
_entity_poly.pdbx_strand_id
1 'polypeptide(L)'
;MATTIQLTQSSSDLIGYLNGWTSGFGSTYGAFYDAQTSSLATTTIDPNTTYEAWGDGSTGGKGIVMSGALQYSQGNLTGSVDSIVLGTGYSQSTSGIAVSQQELLIDPDSAYSLAGARDLLDLAVYQLARFGSLAGFYDYFAATGTVIEDTAASNTLTGFAGADTFVFSGGNDVVQAGPTGTYGYQDGTDTLDVSAWGATSVDDLLWYNDNGNAVILSATDTSVSVTLNGVDANVLDASDFIFASASALAA
;
A
#
# COMPACT_ATOMS: atom_id res chain seq x y z
N MET A 1 -1.84 -7.69 -11.76
CA MET A 1 -2.23 -6.29 -11.49
C MET A 1 -1.19 -5.72 -10.54
N ALA A 2 -1.15 -4.42 -10.27
CA ALA A 2 -0.27 -3.93 -9.19
C ALA A 2 -0.98 -4.10 -7.85
N THR A 3 -0.22 -4.13 -6.74
CA THR A 3 -0.79 -4.07 -5.39
C THR A 3 -1.32 -2.66 -5.14
N THR A 4 -2.54 -2.50 -4.67
CA THR A 4 -3.09 -1.16 -4.35
C THR A 4 -2.89 -0.85 -2.88
N ILE A 5 -2.41 0.35 -2.58
CA ILE A 5 -2.20 0.88 -1.22
C ILE A 5 -3.04 2.14 -1.11
N GLN A 6 -4.09 2.10 -0.29
CA GLN A 6 -4.99 3.23 -0.08
C GLN A 6 -4.64 3.93 1.22
N LEU A 7 -4.30 5.22 1.11
CA LEU A 7 -4.00 6.03 2.27
C LEU A 7 -5.29 6.46 2.98
N THR A 8 -5.19 6.58 4.30
CA THR A 8 -6.17 7.30 5.11
C THR A 8 -5.54 8.57 5.66
N GLN A 9 -6.34 9.38 6.37
CA GLN A 9 -5.81 10.52 7.10
C GLN A 9 -4.71 10.13 8.11
N SER A 10 -4.76 8.91 8.66
CA SER A 10 -3.76 8.41 9.61
C SER A 10 -2.45 8.00 8.95
N SER A 11 -2.49 7.63 7.68
CA SER A 11 -1.32 7.24 6.89
C SER A 11 -0.95 8.30 5.85
N SER A 12 -1.32 9.56 6.09
CA SER A 12 -1.17 10.61 5.09
C SER A 12 0.29 10.91 4.76
N ASP A 13 1.19 10.69 5.72
CA ASP A 13 2.63 10.51 5.49
C ASP A 13 2.93 9.00 5.53
N LEU A 14 3.07 8.35 4.37
CA LEU A 14 3.15 6.89 4.27
C LEU A 14 4.36 6.33 5.01
N ILE A 15 5.56 6.86 4.78
CA ILE A 15 6.78 6.37 5.43
C ILE A 15 6.80 6.75 6.91
N GLY A 16 6.35 7.96 7.27
CA GLY A 16 6.18 8.34 8.67
C GLY A 16 5.24 7.37 9.40
N TYR A 17 4.12 7.03 8.77
CA TYR A 17 3.16 6.06 9.28
C TYR A 17 3.76 4.67 9.44
N LEU A 18 4.38 4.09 8.39
CA LEU A 18 4.94 2.74 8.44
C LEU A 18 6.05 2.61 9.50
N ASN A 19 6.91 3.63 9.63
CA ASN A 19 7.94 3.67 10.66
C ASN A 19 7.33 3.76 12.07
N GLY A 20 6.35 4.65 12.26
CA GLY A 20 5.64 4.80 13.53
C GLY A 20 4.88 3.53 13.92
N TRP A 21 4.16 2.94 12.97
CA TRP A 21 3.40 1.69 13.14
C TRP A 21 4.33 0.55 13.54
N THR A 22 5.44 0.36 12.82
CA THR A 22 6.41 -0.71 13.09
C THR A 22 7.06 -0.55 14.47
N SER A 23 7.40 0.68 14.87
CA SER A 23 7.99 0.96 16.18
C SER A 23 7.07 0.62 17.37
N GLY A 24 5.75 0.68 17.15
CA GLY A 24 4.72 0.36 18.14
C GLY A 24 4.09 -1.03 17.96
N PHE A 25 4.52 -1.79 16.95
CA PHE A 25 3.98 -3.11 16.67
C PHE A 25 4.64 -4.16 17.57
N GLY A 26 3.81 -4.97 18.23
CA GLY A 26 4.24 -6.11 19.01
C GLY A 26 3.65 -7.38 18.44
N SER A 27 4.51 -8.26 17.91
CA SER A 27 4.10 -9.56 17.37
C SER A 27 3.75 -10.55 18.47
N THR A 28 2.74 -11.37 18.17
CA THR A 28 2.31 -12.54 18.93
C THR A 28 2.37 -13.84 18.12
N TYR A 29 2.98 -13.81 16.93
CA TYR A 29 2.86 -14.83 15.86
C TYR A 29 1.47 -14.93 15.21
N GLY A 30 0.52 -14.12 15.67
CA GLY A 30 -0.82 -14.01 15.14
C GLY A 30 -1.74 -15.20 15.43
N ALA A 31 -2.93 -15.13 14.83
CA ALA A 31 -3.97 -16.13 14.90
C ALA A 31 -4.66 -16.26 13.53
N PHE A 32 -5.11 -17.45 13.20
CA PHE A 32 -6.03 -17.68 12.09
C PHE A 32 -7.47 -17.76 12.62
N TYR A 33 -8.42 -17.19 11.88
CA TYR A 33 -9.84 -17.25 12.18
C TYR A 33 -10.56 -18.20 11.23
N ASP A 34 -11.29 -19.16 11.79
CA ASP A 34 -12.18 -20.07 11.07
C ASP A 34 -13.63 -19.65 11.36
N ALA A 35 -14.29 -19.09 10.35
CA ALA A 35 -15.67 -18.62 10.43
C ALA A 35 -16.67 -19.79 10.44
N GLN A 36 -16.32 -20.93 9.85
CA GLN A 36 -17.19 -22.13 9.85
C GLN A 36 -17.39 -22.66 11.27
N THR A 37 -16.32 -22.62 12.08
CA THR A 37 -16.37 -23.06 13.48
C THR A 37 -16.42 -21.91 14.49
N SER A 38 -16.34 -20.65 14.02
CA SER A 38 -16.24 -19.45 14.86
C SER A 38 -15.12 -19.59 15.90
N SER A 39 -13.92 -19.98 15.45
CA SER A 39 -12.80 -20.32 16.33
C SER A 39 -11.49 -19.67 15.88
N LEU A 40 -10.54 -19.60 16.81
CA LEU A 40 -9.18 -19.12 16.55
C LEU A 40 -8.19 -20.27 16.62
N ALA A 41 -7.33 -20.38 15.60
CA ALA A 41 -6.19 -21.26 15.59
C ALA A 41 -4.90 -20.46 15.85
N THR A 42 -4.26 -20.70 17.00
CA THR A 42 -3.04 -19.97 17.43
C THR A 42 -1.81 -20.88 17.60
N THR A 43 -2.02 -22.17 17.86
CA THR A 43 -0.91 -23.12 18.13
C THR A 43 -1.02 -24.42 17.33
N THR A 44 -2.25 -24.91 17.12
CA THR A 44 -2.53 -26.06 16.26
C THR A 44 -3.34 -25.56 15.08
N ILE A 45 -2.70 -25.53 13.91
CA ILE A 45 -3.32 -25.08 12.67
C ILE A 45 -3.55 -26.32 11.80
N ASP A 46 -4.80 -26.51 11.35
CA ASP A 46 -5.15 -27.62 10.47
C ASP A 46 -4.85 -27.22 9.03
N PRO A 47 -3.94 -27.93 8.34
CA PRO A 47 -3.56 -27.60 6.97
C PRO A 47 -4.70 -27.79 5.95
N ASN A 48 -5.80 -28.46 6.32
CA ASN A 48 -6.96 -28.67 5.45
C ASN A 48 -8.07 -27.63 5.68
N THR A 49 -7.93 -26.78 6.69
CA THR A 49 -8.88 -25.70 6.96
C THR A 49 -8.53 -24.48 6.12
N THR A 50 -9.54 -23.91 5.47
CA THR A 50 -9.45 -22.59 4.85
C THR A 50 -9.95 -21.56 5.84
N TYR A 51 -9.06 -20.68 6.26
CA TYR A 51 -9.30 -19.61 7.22
C TYR A 51 -9.65 -18.32 6.49
N GLU A 52 -10.60 -17.58 7.02
CA GLU A 52 -11.10 -16.33 6.42
C GLU A 52 -10.21 -15.14 6.76
N ALA A 53 -9.42 -15.24 7.83
CA ALA A 53 -8.45 -14.22 8.20
C ALA A 53 -7.25 -14.78 8.95
N TRP A 54 -6.14 -14.08 8.82
CA TRP A 54 -5.00 -14.12 9.73
C TRP A 54 -4.79 -12.71 10.28
N GLY A 55 -4.41 -12.57 11.54
CA GLY A 55 -3.95 -11.28 12.03
C GLY A 55 -2.96 -11.43 13.15
N ASP A 56 -2.22 -10.36 13.39
CA ASP A 56 -1.19 -10.29 14.42
C ASP A 56 -1.12 -8.88 15.00
N GLY A 57 -0.74 -8.80 16.27
CA GLY A 57 -0.62 -7.53 16.98
C GLY A 57 -0.87 -7.68 18.47
N SER A 58 -0.68 -6.56 19.17
CA SER A 58 -0.93 -6.47 20.59
C SER A 58 -2.37 -6.04 20.84
N THR A 59 -3.12 -6.74 21.69
CA THR A 59 -4.52 -6.40 22.01
C THR A 59 -4.67 -4.94 22.41
N GLY A 60 -5.55 -4.21 21.73
CA GLY A 60 -5.78 -2.77 21.89
C GLY A 60 -4.73 -1.85 21.24
N GLY A 61 -3.61 -2.40 20.79
CA GLY A 61 -2.49 -1.68 20.17
C GLY A 61 -2.52 -1.74 18.64
N LYS A 62 -1.32 -1.63 18.05
CA LYS A 62 -1.09 -1.76 16.61
C LYS A 62 -1.28 -3.22 16.18
N GLY A 63 -1.88 -3.43 15.01
CA GLY A 63 -2.04 -4.76 14.45
C GLY A 63 -2.27 -4.75 12.94
N ILE A 64 -2.16 -5.93 12.38
CA ILE A 64 -2.38 -6.25 10.98
C ILE A 64 -3.49 -7.30 10.88
N VAL A 65 -4.36 -7.17 9.90
CA VAL A 65 -5.37 -8.18 9.56
C VAL A 65 -5.31 -8.43 8.07
N MET A 66 -5.11 -9.69 7.71
CA MET A 66 -5.12 -10.20 6.36
C MET A 66 -6.40 -11.03 6.19
N SER A 67 -7.24 -10.68 5.22
CA SER A 67 -8.48 -11.42 4.92
C SER A 67 -8.40 -12.09 3.56
N GLY A 68 -9.03 -13.26 3.43
CA GLY A 68 -9.07 -14.01 2.18
C GLY A 68 -9.45 -15.46 2.40
N ALA A 69 -8.90 -16.35 1.57
CA ALA A 69 -9.03 -17.79 1.71
C ALA A 69 -7.65 -18.39 2.00
N LEU A 70 -7.28 -18.43 3.28
CA LEU A 70 -5.93 -18.73 3.73
C LEU A 70 -5.80 -20.19 4.18
N GLN A 71 -4.71 -20.85 3.83
CA GLN A 71 -4.34 -22.15 4.37
C GLN A 71 -2.90 -22.11 4.86
N TYR A 72 -2.60 -22.82 5.94
CA TYR A 72 -1.26 -22.82 6.51
C TYR A 72 -0.80 -24.21 6.92
N SER A 73 0.40 -24.59 6.48
CA SER A 73 1.02 -25.87 6.81
C SER A 73 2.52 -25.71 7.05
N GLN A 74 2.99 -25.96 8.28
CA GLN A 74 4.43 -26.04 8.61
C GLN A 74 5.26 -24.82 8.16
N GLY A 75 4.77 -23.60 8.36
CA GLY A 75 5.49 -22.39 7.94
C GLY A 75 5.25 -21.99 6.50
N ASN A 76 4.22 -22.55 5.85
CA ASN A 76 3.86 -22.24 4.49
C ASN A 76 2.44 -21.69 4.44
N LEU A 77 2.29 -20.38 4.25
CA LEU A 77 1.02 -19.73 3.96
C LEU A 77 0.67 -19.88 2.47
N THR A 78 -0.55 -20.29 2.17
CA THR A 78 -1.06 -20.51 0.81
C THR A 78 -2.50 -20.01 0.68
N GLY A 79 -3.01 -19.96 -0.55
CA GLY A 79 -4.41 -19.61 -0.84
C GLY A 79 -4.53 -18.28 -1.56
N SER A 80 -5.50 -17.45 -1.18
CA SER A 80 -5.68 -16.10 -1.73
C SER A 80 -5.81 -15.07 -0.61
N VAL A 81 -5.26 -13.89 -0.86
CA VAL A 81 -5.43 -12.72 0.00
C VAL A 81 -6.23 -11.69 -0.76
N ASP A 82 -7.35 -11.30 -0.17
CA ASP A 82 -8.25 -10.32 -0.76
C ASP A 82 -7.94 -8.91 -0.24
N SER A 83 -7.50 -8.80 1.01
CA SER A 83 -7.15 -7.51 1.64
C SER A 83 -6.16 -7.67 2.79
N ILE A 84 -5.41 -6.61 3.05
CA ILE A 84 -4.52 -6.44 4.20
C ILE A 84 -4.77 -5.06 4.79
N VAL A 85 -4.97 -5.00 6.11
CA VAL A 85 -5.24 -3.75 6.82
C VAL A 85 -4.26 -3.60 7.98
N LEU A 86 -3.54 -2.48 8.00
CA LEU A 86 -2.74 -2.05 9.15
C LEU A 86 -3.54 -1.01 9.94
N GLY A 87 -3.48 -1.10 11.27
CA GLY A 87 -4.27 -0.20 12.10
C GLY A 87 -3.98 -0.26 13.59
N THR A 88 -4.90 0.32 14.36
CA THR A 88 -4.91 0.29 15.83
C THR A 88 -6.20 -0.25 16.43
N GLY A 89 -6.13 -0.58 17.72
CA GLY A 89 -7.19 -1.30 18.42
C GLY A 89 -7.31 -2.73 17.91
N TYR A 90 -6.17 -3.40 17.74
CA TYR A 90 -6.12 -4.80 17.34
C TYR A 90 -6.89 -5.67 18.34
N SER A 91 -7.67 -6.60 17.83
CA SER A 91 -8.45 -7.54 18.61
C SER A 91 -8.61 -8.86 17.87
N GLN A 92 -8.64 -9.95 18.64
CA GLN A 92 -8.95 -11.29 18.14
C GLN A 92 -9.88 -11.99 19.12
N SER A 93 -10.92 -12.63 18.60
CA SER A 93 -11.88 -13.42 19.38
C SER A 93 -12.49 -14.52 18.52
N THR A 94 -13.38 -15.32 19.11
CA THR A 94 -14.22 -16.28 18.36
C THR A 94 -15.20 -15.61 17.40
N SER A 95 -15.34 -14.28 17.46
CA SER A 95 -16.15 -13.49 16.51
C SER A 95 -15.32 -12.91 15.36
N GLY A 96 -14.01 -13.17 15.29
CA GLY A 96 -13.14 -12.69 14.23
C GLY A 96 -11.90 -11.95 14.74
N ILE A 97 -11.11 -11.47 13.78
CA ILE A 97 -9.89 -10.67 13.98
C ILE A 97 -10.09 -9.32 13.30
N ALA A 98 -9.74 -8.24 13.98
CA ALA A 98 -9.98 -6.89 13.49
C ALA A 98 -8.99 -5.87 14.07
N VAL A 99 -8.77 -4.79 13.32
CA VAL A 99 -8.32 -3.50 13.86
C VAL A 99 -9.49 -2.53 13.85
N SER A 100 -9.78 -1.92 15.00
CA SER A 100 -10.93 -1.01 15.13
C SER A 100 -10.74 0.31 14.37
N GLN A 101 -9.50 0.73 14.19
CA GLN A 101 -9.11 1.88 13.39
C GLN A 101 -8.25 1.37 12.24
N GLN A 102 -8.83 1.34 11.05
CA GLN A 102 -8.14 0.98 9.82
C GLN A 102 -7.38 2.21 9.35
N GLU A 103 -6.05 2.13 9.32
CA GLU A 103 -5.18 3.30 9.10
C GLU A 103 -4.46 3.22 7.75
N LEU A 104 -4.23 2.02 7.20
CA LEU A 104 -3.70 1.79 5.86
C LEU A 104 -4.37 0.54 5.28
N LEU A 105 -4.94 0.65 4.09
CA LEU A 105 -5.58 -0.47 3.39
C LEU A 105 -4.72 -0.89 2.21
N ILE A 106 -4.59 -2.19 2.01
CA ILE A 106 -3.77 -2.76 0.96
C ILE A 106 -4.59 -3.87 0.29
N ASP A 107 -4.79 -3.75 -1.01
CA ASP A 107 -5.37 -4.80 -1.86
C ASP A 107 -4.24 -5.47 -2.64
N PRO A 108 -3.83 -6.69 -2.25
CA PRO A 108 -2.74 -7.40 -2.89
C PRO A 108 -3.00 -7.67 -4.38
N ASP A 109 -1.95 -7.80 -5.18
CA ASP A 109 -2.12 -8.26 -6.57
C ASP A 109 -2.75 -9.66 -6.61
N SER A 110 -4.00 -9.74 -7.06
CA SER A 110 -4.74 -11.00 -7.25
C SER A 110 -4.08 -12.00 -8.21
N ALA A 111 -3.19 -11.54 -9.10
CA ALA A 111 -2.41 -12.40 -9.98
C ALA A 111 -1.14 -12.95 -9.29
N TYR A 112 -0.74 -12.35 -8.17
CA TYR A 112 0.40 -12.80 -7.38
C TYR A 112 -0.03 -14.00 -6.52
N SER A 113 0.27 -15.21 -7.00
CA SER A 113 -0.14 -16.42 -6.31
C SER A 113 0.68 -16.67 -5.03
N LEU A 114 0.00 -16.92 -3.91
CA LEU A 114 0.57 -17.62 -2.75
C LEU A 114 0.79 -19.11 -3.10
N ALA A 115 1.81 -19.38 -3.92
CA ALA A 115 2.08 -20.71 -4.48
C ALA A 115 2.93 -21.61 -3.56
N GLY A 116 3.22 -21.16 -2.34
CA GLY A 116 3.88 -21.95 -1.32
C GLY A 116 5.28 -21.45 -0.96
N ALA A 117 5.98 -22.24 -0.14
CA ALA A 117 7.12 -21.78 0.66
C ALA A 117 8.10 -20.91 -0.12
N ARG A 118 8.36 -19.71 0.42
CA ARG A 118 9.23 -18.66 -0.15
C ARG A 118 8.60 -17.79 -1.25
N ASP A 119 7.29 -17.82 -1.45
CA ASP A 119 6.65 -16.67 -2.07
C ASP A 119 6.83 -15.41 -1.18
N LEU A 120 6.86 -14.23 -1.81
CA LEU A 120 7.24 -13.00 -1.11
C LEU A 120 6.24 -12.59 -0.03
N LEU A 121 4.96 -12.93 -0.17
CA LEU A 121 3.95 -12.52 0.80
C LEU A 121 3.93 -13.48 2.01
N ASP A 122 4.11 -14.79 1.82
CA ASP A 122 4.41 -15.74 2.90
C ASP A 122 5.67 -15.32 3.67
N LEU A 123 6.73 -14.97 2.95
CA LEU A 123 7.96 -14.46 3.56
C LEU A 123 7.74 -13.14 4.31
N ALA A 124 6.94 -12.22 3.78
CA ALA A 124 6.59 -10.96 4.43
C ALA A 124 5.85 -11.19 5.76
N VAL A 125 4.84 -12.05 5.75
CA VAL A 125 4.08 -12.44 6.94
C VAL A 125 5.00 -13.07 7.98
N TYR A 126 5.87 -14.00 7.56
CA TYR A 126 6.85 -14.62 8.45
C TYR A 126 7.83 -13.60 9.05
N GLN A 127 8.35 -12.67 8.26
CA GLN A 127 9.28 -11.65 8.74
C GLN A 127 8.60 -10.70 9.74
N LEU A 128 7.36 -10.31 9.47
CA LEU A 128 6.57 -9.50 10.39
C LEU A 128 6.30 -10.24 11.69
N ALA A 129 5.77 -11.46 11.61
CA ALA A 129 5.45 -12.28 12.78
C ALA A 129 6.70 -12.65 13.60
N ARG A 130 7.85 -12.90 12.97
CA ARG A 130 9.06 -13.33 13.71
C ARG A 130 9.91 -12.16 14.19
N PHE A 131 10.00 -11.10 13.42
CA PHE A 131 10.96 -10.01 13.66
C PHE A 131 10.30 -8.64 13.84
N GLY A 132 8.99 -8.53 13.70
CA GLY A 132 8.28 -7.25 13.75
C GLY A 132 8.69 -6.31 12.61
N SER A 133 9.07 -6.86 11.45
CA SER A 133 9.64 -6.09 10.33
C SER A 133 8.73 -6.11 9.11
N LEU A 134 8.56 -4.95 8.48
CA LEU A 134 7.88 -4.80 7.19
C LEU A 134 8.81 -4.97 5.97
N ALA A 135 10.09 -5.31 6.17
CA ALA A 135 11.05 -5.44 5.06
C ALA A 135 10.55 -6.41 3.96
N GLY A 136 10.02 -7.56 4.34
CA GLY A 136 9.44 -8.50 3.37
C GLY A 136 8.20 -7.98 2.65
N PHE A 137 7.40 -7.11 3.28
CA PHE A 137 6.30 -6.42 2.59
C PHE A 137 6.84 -5.45 1.54
N TYR A 138 7.93 -4.76 1.82
CA TYR A 138 8.56 -3.87 0.84
C TYR A 138 9.14 -4.64 -0.35
N ASP A 139 9.73 -5.81 -0.11
CA ASP A 139 10.16 -6.71 -1.19
C ASP A 139 8.97 -7.19 -2.04
N TYR A 140 7.83 -7.51 -1.40
CA TYR A 140 6.59 -7.88 -2.08
C TYR A 140 6.02 -6.73 -2.93
N PHE A 141 5.97 -5.51 -2.39
CA PHE A 141 5.53 -4.31 -3.10
C PHE A 141 6.44 -4.01 -4.28
N ALA A 142 7.76 -4.13 -4.12
CA ALA A 142 8.71 -3.96 -5.23
C ALA A 142 8.48 -5.00 -6.35
N ALA A 143 8.15 -6.25 -6.01
CA ALA A 143 7.93 -7.29 -6.99
C ALA A 143 6.60 -7.18 -7.74
N THR A 144 5.57 -6.62 -7.09
CA THR A 144 4.24 -6.44 -7.68
C THR A 144 4.05 -5.08 -8.36
N GLY A 145 4.88 -4.09 -8.01
CA GLY A 145 4.56 -2.70 -8.24
C GLY A 145 3.39 -2.25 -7.35
N THR A 146 3.24 -0.95 -7.17
CA THR A 146 2.15 -0.40 -6.36
C THR A 146 1.29 0.63 -7.07
N VAL A 147 0.01 0.66 -6.76
CA VAL A 147 -0.86 1.82 -7.00
C VAL A 147 -1.08 2.45 -5.64
N ILE A 148 -0.56 3.65 -5.42
CA ILE A 148 -0.67 4.36 -4.13
C ILE A 148 -1.72 5.45 -4.29
N GLU A 149 -2.87 5.25 -3.67
CA GLU A 149 -4.01 6.17 -3.71
C GLU A 149 -3.95 7.12 -2.52
N ASP A 150 -3.90 8.42 -2.81
CA ASP A 150 -3.91 9.47 -1.82
C ASP A 150 -5.28 9.68 -1.15
N THR A 151 -5.39 10.76 -0.40
CA THR A 151 -6.66 11.31 0.07
C THR A 151 -6.89 12.67 -0.58
N ALA A 152 -8.10 13.23 -0.46
CA ALA A 152 -8.35 14.60 -0.97
C ALA A 152 -7.58 15.73 -0.23
N ALA A 153 -6.81 15.39 0.81
CA ALA A 153 -5.96 16.32 1.55
C ALA A 153 -4.49 16.08 1.20
N SER A 154 -3.60 17.04 1.50
CA SER A 154 -2.16 16.86 1.27
C SER A 154 -1.57 15.61 1.92
N ASN A 155 -0.87 14.83 1.11
CA ASN A 155 -0.20 13.59 1.46
C ASN A 155 1.31 13.64 1.18
N THR A 156 2.08 12.79 1.87
CA THR A 156 3.45 12.43 1.51
C THR A 156 3.48 10.96 1.08
N LEU A 157 3.65 10.73 -0.21
CA LEU A 157 3.68 9.41 -0.83
C LEU A 157 5.12 8.96 -1.07
N THR A 158 5.32 7.64 -1.13
CA THR A 158 6.63 7.04 -1.44
C THR A 158 6.43 5.70 -2.11
N GLY A 159 6.99 5.56 -3.31
CA GLY A 159 7.01 4.31 -4.05
C GLY A 159 8.00 3.30 -3.46
N PHE A 160 7.90 2.07 -3.93
CA PHE A 160 8.82 0.98 -3.64
C PHE A 160 9.76 0.78 -4.83
N ALA A 161 10.63 -0.23 -4.79
CA ALA A 161 11.62 -0.39 -5.87
C ALA A 161 11.03 -0.87 -7.22
N GLY A 162 9.73 -1.16 -7.27
CA GLY A 162 9.00 -1.65 -8.44
C GLY A 162 8.50 -0.52 -9.34
N ALA A 163 7.58 -0.85 -10.25
CA ALA A 163 6.85 0.17 -11.02
C ALA A 163 5.65 0.63 -10.22
N ASP A 164 5.60 1.91 -9.90
CA ASP A 164 4.56 2.49 -9.06
C ASP A 164 3.69 3.51 -9.80
N THR A 165 2.42 3.57 -9.45
CA THR A 165 1.49 4.61 -9.87
C THR A 165 1.05 5.39 -8.64
N PHE A 166 1.31 6.69 -8.63
CA PHE A 166 0.84 7.61 -7.59
C PHE A 166 -0.47 8.24 -8.07
N VAL A 167 -1.57 8.00 -7.37
CA VAL A 167 -2.89 8.50 -7.75
C VAL A 167 -3.25 9.69 -6.90
N PHE A 168 -3.53 10.82 -7.56
CA PHE A 168 -3.78 12.10 -6.90
C PHE A 168 -5.24 12.52 -7.03
N SER A 169 -5.96 12.58 -5.90
CA SER A 169 -7.37 12.95 -5.82
C SER A 169 -7.59 14.39 -5.37
N GLY A 170 -6.59 15.03 -4.76
CA GLY A 170 -6.63 16.45 -4.42
C GLY A 170 -5.53 16.89 -3.45
N GLY A 171 -5.52 18.16 -3.05
CA GLY A 171 -4.52 18.69 -2.13
C GLY A 171 -3.17 18.98 -2.79
N ASN A 172 -2.17 19.29 -1.95
CA ASN A 172 -0.81 19.56 -2.38
C ASN A 172 0.11 18.46 -1.85
N ASP A 173 0.42 17.50 -2.70
CA ASP A 173 1.11 16.28 -2.32
C ASP A 173 2.61 16.38 -2.52
N VAL A 174 3.32 15.56 -1.78
CA VAL A 174 4.76 15.38 -1.91
C VAL A 174 5.03 13.92 -2.21
N VAL A 175 5.74 13.65 -3.30
CA VAL A 175 6.29 12.33 -3.57
C VAL A 175 7.78 12.38 -3.28
N GLN A 176 8.25 11.48 -2.41
CA GLN A 176 9.68 11.32 -2.19
C GLN A 176 10.30 10.62 -3.40
N ALA A 177 11.43 11.11 -3.91
CA ALA A 177 12.18 10.43 -4.96
C ALA A 177 13.29 9.54 -4.39
N GLY A 178 13.66 8.52 -5.15
CA GLY A 178 14.81 7.67 -4.87
C GLY A 178 15.66 7.43 -6.11
N PRO A 179 16.92 7.01 -5.95
CA PRO A 179 17.67 6.40 -7.04
C PRO A 179 16.91 5.25 -7.70
N THR A 180 17.20 4.96 -8.97
CA THR A 180 16.59 3.83 -9.70
C THR A 180 16.77 2.50 -8.93
N GLY A 181 15.68 1.72 -8.83
CA GLY A 181 15.62 0.47 -8.10
C GLY A 181 15.60 0.63 -6.58
N THR A 182 15.21 1.79 -6.07
CA THR A 182 15.07 2.07 -4.63
C THR A 182 13.71 2.71 -4.32
N TYR A 183 13.47 3.07 -3.06
CA TYR A 183 12.20 3.70 -2.64
C TYR A 183 12.04 5.10 -3.20
N GLY A 184 10.84 5.43 -3.67
CA GLY A 184 10.47 6.75 -4.18
C GLY A 184 10.33 6.80 -5.70
N TYR A 185 9.84 7.94 -6.21
CA TYR A 185 9.59 8.17 -7.63
C TYR A 185 10.84 7.95 -8.50
N GLN A 186 10.66 7.23 -9.60
CA GLN A 186 11.64 6.90 -10.63
C GLN A 186 11.08 7.22 -12.02
N ASP A 187 11.69 8.23 -12.64
CA ASP A 187 11.41 8.64 -14.02
C ASP A 187 11.43 7.46 -15.02
N GLY A 188 10.45 7.41 -15.92
CA GLY A 188 10.30 6.35 -16.93
C GLY A 188 9.97 4.95 -16.39
N THR A 189 9.79 4.79 -15.08
CA THR A 189 9.33 3.55 -14.43
C THR A 189 8.01 3.75 -13.71
N ASP A 190 7.91 4.85 -12.96
CA ASP A 190 6.73 5.22 -12.20
C ASP A 190 5.82 6.15 -13.00
N THR A 191 4.58 6.27 -12.55
CA THR A 191 3.55 7.08 -13.20
C THR A 191 2.78 7.93 -12.20
N LEU A 192 2.36 9.11 -12.64
CA LEU A 192 1.60 10.09 -11.89
C LEU A 192 0.19 10.14 -12.49
N ASP A 193 -0.78 9.58 -11.77
CA ASP A 193 -2.18 9.63 -12.17
C ASP A 193 -2.84 10.92 -11.67
N VAL A 194 -2.99 11.85 -12.59
CA VAL A 194 -3.62 13.17 -12.40
C VAL A 194 -5.03 13.20 -13.00
N SER A 195 -5.59 12.05 -13.35
CA SER A 195 -6.89 11.96 -14.03
C SER A 195 -8.03 12.56 -13.20
N ALA A 196 -7.97 12.48 -11.87
CA ALA A 196 -8.99 13.06 -10.99
C ALA A 196 -8.99 14.60 -10.99
N TRP A 197 -7.91 15.25 -11.45
CA TRP A 197 -7.86 16.71 -11.62
C TRP A 197 -8.63 17.17 -12.87
N GLY A 198 -9.11 16.23 -13.69
CA GLY A 198 -9.75 16.49 -14.97
C GLY A 198 -8.77 16.82 -16.10
N ALA A 199 -7.47 16.66 -15.89
CA ALA A 199 -6.45 16.84 -16.92
C ALA A 199 -6.58 15.75 -18.00
N THR A 200 -6.65 16.15 -19.27
CA THR A 200 -6.81 15.27 -20.43
C THR A 200 -5.54 15.13 -21.27
N SER A 201 -4.58 16.04 -21.08
CA SER A 201 -3.27 16.00 -21.70
C SER A 201 -2.26 16.82 -20.88
N VAL A 202 -0.99 16.79 -21.29
CA VAL A 202 0.07 17.63 -20.72
C VAL A 202 -0.23 19.15 -20.84
N ASP A 203 -1.08 19.56 -21.78
CA ASP A 203 -1.44 20.98 -21.94
C ASP A 203 -2.32 21.48 -20.77
N ASP A 204 -2.95 20.55 -20.03
CA ASP A 204 -3.74 20.85 -18.84
C ASP A 204 -2.88 20.90 -17.56
N LEU A 205 -1.56 20.73 -17.69
CA LEU A 205 -0.60 20.75 -16.59
C LEU A 205 0.39 21.91 -16.74
N LEU A 206 0.85 22.41 -15.59
CA LEU A 206 2.00 23.30 -15.49
C LEU A 206 3.05 22.60 -14.64
N TRP A 207 4.29 22.49 -15.13
CA TRP A 207 5.38 22.03 -14.29
C TRP A 207 6.64 22.88 -14.41
N TYR A 208 7.37 23.00 -13.31
CA TYR A 208 8.60 23.77 -13.22
C TYR A 208 9.49 23.26 -12.09
N ASN A 209 10.75 23.72 -12.09
CA ASN A 209 11.69 23.45 -11.02
C ASN A 209 11.58 24.49 -9.90
N ASP A 210 11.41 24.03 -8.65
CA ASP A 210 11.56 24.84 -7.45
C ASP A 210 12.55 24.19 -6.48
N ASN A 211 13.64 24.90 -6.17
CA ASN A 211 14.66 24.44 -5.21
C ASN A 211 15.21 23.01 -5.44
N GLY A 212 15.26 22.57 -6.71
CA GLY A 212 15.74 21.22 -7.06
C GLY A 212 14.65 20.14 -7.05
N ASN A 213 13.38 20.54 -6.96
CA ASN A 213 12.21 19.67 -7.02
C ASN A 213 11.37 20.01 -8.25
N ALA A 214 10.74 19.00 -8.85
CA ALA A 214 9.73 19.20 -9.86
C ALA A 214 8.40 19.48 -9.17
N VAL A 215 7.76 20.57 -9.53
CA VAL A 215 6.41 20.91 -9.08
C VAL A 215 5.49 20.81 -10.27
N ILE A 216 4.42 20.02 -10.16
CA ILE A 216 3.37 19.82 -11.15
C ILE A 216 2.07 20.36 -10.57
N LEU A 217 1.33 21.16 -11.34
CA LEU A 217 0.05 21.73 -10.95
C LEU A 217 -0.97 21.56 -12.06
N SER A 218 -2.25 21.52 -11.70
CA SER A 218 -3.32 21.69 -12.68
C SER A 218 -3.31 23.13 -13.23
N ALA A 219 -3.42 23.27 -14.54
CA ALA A 219 -3.49 24.58 -15.21
C ALA A 219 -4.82 25.30 -14.91
N THR A 220 -5.87 24.56 -14.54
CA THR A 220 -7.21 25.09 -14.28
C THR A 220 -7.56 25.18 -12.80
N ASP A 221 -6.87 24.43 -11.95
CA ASP A 221 -7.06 24.44 -10.49
C ASP A 221 -5.71 24.43 -9.76
N THR A 222 -5.22 25.62 -9.39
CA THR A 222 -3.95 25.74 -8.67
C THR A 222 -4.03 25.33 -7.20
N SER A 223 -5.17 24.82 -6.72
CA SER A 223 -5.30 24.27 -5.36
C SER A 223 -4.82 22.82 -5.26
N VAL A 224 -4.63 22.15 -6.41
CA VAL A 224 -4.04 20.82 -6.49
C VAL A 224 -2.63 20.88 -7.09
N SER A 225 -1.69 20.18 -6.46
CA SER A 225 -0.31 20.10 -6.95
C SER A 225 0.42 18.87 -6.41
N VAL A 226 1.47 18.49 -7.11
CA VAL A 226 2.42 17.46 -6.69
C VAL A 226 3.81 18.03 -6.72
N THR A 227 4.57 17.82 -5.64
CA THR A 227 6.00 18.09 -5.58
C THR A 227 6.76 16.78 -5.57
N LEU A 228 7.58 16.53 -6.59
CA LEU A 228 8.52 15.42 -6.63
C LEU A 228 9.84 15.87 -6.02
N ASN A 229 10.09 15.46 -4.78
CA ASN A 229 11.25 15.90 -4.02
C ASN A 229 12.55 15.31 -4.59
N GLY A 230 13.47 16.15 -5.05
CA GLY A 230 14.75 15.74 -5.63
C GLY A 230 14.71 15.29 -7.10
N VAL A 231 13.59 15.52 -7.80
CA VAL A 231 13.45 15.26 -9.25
C VAL A 231 13.58 16.59 -10.01
N ASP A 232 14.27 16.59 -11.15
CA ASP A 232 14.32 17.76 -12.04
C ASP A 232 13.10 17.73 -12.99
N ALA A 233 12.31 18.80 -13.05
CA ALA A 233 11.14 18.89 -13.91
C ALA A 233 11.43 18.71 -15.41
N ASN A 234 12.70 18.84 -15.85
CA ASN A 234 13.09 18.64 -17.24
C ASN A 234 13.15 17.17 -17.66
N VAL A 235 13.11 16.21 -16.71
CA VAL A 235 13.01 14.79 -17.06
C VAL A 235 11.57 14.38 -17.39
N LEU A 236 10.60 15.13 -16.86
CA LEU A 236 9.19 14.82 -17.02
C LEU A 236 8.73 15.01 -18.47
N ASP A 237 7.97 14.04 -18.96
CA ASP A 237 7.30 14.07 -20.24
C ASP A 237 5.89 13.46 -20.16
N ALA A 238 5.20 13.40 -21.30
CA ALA A 238 3.81 12.92 -21.34
C ALA A 238 3.64 11.46 -20.92
N SER A 239 4.70 10.64 -20.94
CA SER A 239 4.65 9.23 -20.56
C SER A 239 4.65 9.01 -19.04
N ASP A 240 5.06 10.01 -18.27
CA ASP A 240 5.00 9.96 -16.80
C ASP A 240 3.59 10.14 -16.24
N PHE A 241 2.61 10.52 -17.07
CA PHE A 241 1.28 10.91 -16.61
C PHE A 241 0.17 9.99 -17.11
N ILE A 242 -0.78 9.70 -16.23
CA ILE A 242 -2.08 9.13 -16.58
C ILE A 242 -3.13 10.26 -16.54
N PHE A 243 -3.87 10.40 -17.64
CA PHE A 243 -4.86 11.46 -17.84
C PHE A 243 -6.29 10.93 -17.82
N ALA A 244 -7.24 11.82 -17.53
CA ALA A 244 -8.66 11.54 -17.62
C ALA A 244 -9.05 11.15 -19.05
N SER A 245 -9.84 10.09 -19.19
CA SER A 245 -10.46 9.79 -20.49
C SER A 245 -11.50 10.87 -20.84
N ALA A 246 -11.58 11.26 -22.11
CA ALA A 246 -12.59 12.22 -22.58
C ALA A 246 -14.04 11.77 -22.27
N SER A 247 -14.27 10.46 -22.12
CA SER A 247 -15.55 9.88 -21.70
C SER A 247 -15.85 10.03 -20.21
N ALA A 248 -14.83 10.10 -19.34
CA ALA A 248 -15.01 10.25 -17.90
C ALA A 248 -15.48 11.66 -17.50
N LEU A 249 -15.15 12.67 -18.31
CA LEU A 249 -15.54 14.07 -18.09
C LEU A 249 -16.97 14.42 -18.55
N ALA A 250 -17.62 13.51 -19.28
CA ALA A 250 -18.98 13.70 -19.81
C ALA A 250 -20.08 13.05 -18.95
N ALA A 251 -19.70 12.36 -17.87
CA ALA A 251 -20.59 11.69 -16.92
C ALA A 251 -20.83 12.56 -15.68
#